data_AF-A0A6A3J259-F1
#
_entry.id   AF-A0A6A3J259-F1
#
_cell.length_a   1.000
_cell.length_b   1.000
_cell.length_c   1.000
_cell.angle_alpha   90.00
_cell.angle_beta   90.00
_cell.angle_gamma   90.00
#
_symmetry.space_group_name_H-M   'P 1'
#
loop_
_entity.id
_entity.type
_entity.pdbx_description
1 polymer ?
#
loop_
_entity_poly.entity_id
_entity_poly.type
_entity_poly.pdbx_seq_one_letter_code
_entity_poly.pdbx_strand_id
1 'polypeptide(L)'
;MLSYRPQANGQQERSVKTVMQSVRVYAEDPLQQDWDEIAEKLIFAINNSQDWTRKETPFYLVHGWDAQSTLKAMSSSLKRGSGRQSDALAWRREVN
;
A
#
# COMPACT_ATOMS: atom_id res chain seq x y z
N MET A 1 -21.09 0.49 -5.27
CA MET A 1 -21.61 -0.82 -4.83
C MET A 1 -20.44 -1.78 -4.70
N LEU A 2 -20.10 -2.18 -3.47
CA LEU A 2 -19.08 -3.20 -3.22
C LEU A 2 -19.71 -4.56 -3.57
N SER A 3 -19.48 -5.05 -4.79
CA SER A 3 -20.06 -6.31 -5.24
C SER A 3 -19.26 -7.46 -4.64
N TYR A 4 -19.86 -8.19 -3.70
CA TYR A 4 -19.25 -9.37 -3.07
C TYR A 4 -18.97 -10.44 -4.14
N ARG A 5 -17.69 -10.81 -4.32
CA ARG A 5 -17.22 -11.80 -5.30
C ARG A 5 -16.50 -12.95 -4.59
N PRO A 6 -17.19 -14.05 -4.24
CA PRO A 6 -16.66 -15.11 -3.38
C PRO A 6 -15.36 -15.75 -3.90
N GLN A 7 -15.27 -15.97 -5.22
CA GLN A 7 -14.11 -16.62 -5.87
C GLN A 7 -12.88 -15.70 -5.87
N ALA A 8 -13.09 -14.38 -5.77
CA ALA A 8 -12.02 -13.41 -5.61
C ALA A 8 -11.35 -13.54 -4.27
N ASN A 9 -12.20 -13.52 -3.25
CA ASN A 9 -11.78 -13.53 -1.87
C ASN A 9 -11.13 -14.88 -1.55
N GLY A 10 -11.63 -15.99 -2.11
CA GLY A 10 -11.00 -17.30 -1.93
C GLY A 10 -9.59 -17.42 -2.51
N GLN A 11 -9.31 -16.82 -3.68
CA GLN A 11 -7.95 -16.81 -4.24
C GLN A 11 -7.02 -15.89 -3.44
N GLN A 12 -7.53 -14.75 -2.98
CA GLN A 12 -6.79 -13.84 -2.11
C GLN A 12 -6.45 -14.47 -0.76
N GLU A 13 -7.41 -15.14 -0.13
CA GLU A 13 -7.19 -15.83 1.14
C GLU A 13 -6.17 -16.96 0.97
N ARG A 14 -6.16 -17.64 -0.19
CA ARG A 14 -5.18 -18.69 -0.49
C ARG A 14 -3.78 -18.13 -0.67
N SER A 15 -3.61 -17.02 -1.40
CA SER A 15 -2.29 -16.40 -1.58
C SER A 15 -1.74 -15.87 -0.26
N VAL A 16 -2.56 -15.21 0.57
CA VAL A 16 -2.18 -14.75 1.91
C VAL A 16 -1.75 -15.94 2.80
N LYS A 17 -2.51 -17.05 2.78
CA LYS A 17 -2.16 -18.25 3.56
C LYS A 17 -0.82 -18.84 3.15
N THR A 18 -0.57 -19.01 1.86
CA THR A 18 0.71 -19.56 1.35
C THR A 18 1.89 -18.71 1.81
N VAL A 19 1.73 -17.39 1.78
CA VAL A 19 2.77 -16.44 2.16
C VAL A 19 3.03 -16.50 3.66
N MET A 20 1.99 -16.45 4.48
CA MET A 20 2.13 -16.55 5.93
C MET A 20 2.80 -17.86 6.34
N GLN A 21 2.52 -18.96 5.62
CA GLN A 21 3.19 -20.24 5.82
C GLN A 21 4.69 -20.13 5.50
N SER A 22 5.06 -19.53 4.36
CA SER A 22 6.47 -19.34 3.98
C SER A 22 7.23 -18.43 4.95
N VAL A 23 6.61 -17.32 5.37
CA VAL A 23 7.20 -16.41 6.38
C VAL A 23 7.41 -17.12 7.70
N ARG A 24 6.46 -17.96 8.13
CA ARG A 24 6.58 -18.73 9.37
C ARG A 24 7.77 -19.69 9.34
N VAL A 25 7.98 -20.37 8.22
CA VAL A 25 9.14 -21.26 8.04
C VAL A 25 10.46 -20.47 8.08
N TYR A 26 10.48 -19.27 7.51
CA TYR A 26 11.64 -18.38 7.54
C TYR A 26 11.92 -17.85 8.97
N ALA A 27 10.88 -17.41 9.67
CA ALA A 27 10.97 -16.88 11.04
C ALA A 27 11.35 -17.95 12.10
N GLU A 28 11.13 -19.24 11.80
CA GLU A 28 11.51 -20.35 12.67
C GLU A 28 13.00 -20.72 12.54
N ASP A 29 13.71 -20.22 11.54
CA ASP A 29 15.16 -20.41 11.37
C ASP A 29 15.95 -19.44 12.29
N PRO A 30 16.70 -19.93 13.29
CA PRO A 30 17.48 -19.07 14.19
C PRO A 30 18.54 -18.22 13.47
N LEU A 31 18.94 -18.62 12.25
CA LEU A 31 19.90 -17.89 11.41
C LEU A 31 19.27 -16.70 10.68
N GLN A 32 17.93 -16.60 10.64
CA GLN A 32 17.19 -15.57 9.92
C GLN A 32 16.62 -14.55 10.90
N GLN A 33 17.49 -13.62 11.30
CA GLN A 33 17.17 -12.55 12.26
C GLN A 33 16.40 -11.37 11.62
N ASP A 34 16.30 -11.32 10.29
CA ASP A 34 15.65 -10.28 9.48
C ASP A 34 14.25 -10.68 8.98
N TRP A 35 13.63 -11.67 9.64
CA TRP A 35 12.33 -12.21 9.26
C TRP A 35 11.21 -11.17 9.31
N ASP A 36 11.31 -10.16 10.18
CA ASP A 36 10.34 -9.08 10.34
C ASP A 36 10.40 -8.09 9.17
N GLU A 37 11.62 -7.66 8.79
CA GLU A 37 11.85 -6.81 7.62
C GLU A 37 11.42 -7.51 6.32
N ILE A 38 11.72 -8.80 6.20
CA ILE A 38 11.29 -9.61 5.06
C ILE A 38 9.77 -9.76 5.05
N ALA A 39 9.13 -10.02 6.20
CA ALA A 39 7.68 -10.17 6.29
C ALA A 39 6.94 -8.90 5.84
N GLU A 40 7.38 -7.72 6.29
CA GLU A 40 6.79 -6.45 5.87
C GLU A 40 6.92 -6.23 4.35
N LYS A 41 8.11 -6.45 3.79
CA LYS A 41 8.35 -6.35 2.34
C LYS A 41 7.51 -7.35 1.56
N LEU A 42 7.35 -8.56 2.07
CA LEU A 42 6.58 -9.62 1.43
C LEU A 42 5.09 -9.26 1.40
N ILE A 43 4.51 -8.87 2.54
CA ILE A 43 3.13 -8.41 2.65
C ILE A 43 2.87 -7.24 1.70
N PHE A 44 3.80 -6.26 1.65
CA PHE A 44 3.71 -5.14 0.72
C PHE A 44 3.72 -5.59 -0.74
N ALA A 45 4.64 -6.48 -1.11
CA ALA A 45 4.76 -7.00 -2.47
C ALA A 45 3.48 -7.74 -2.90
N ILE A 46 2.90 -8.56 -2.03
CA ILE A 46 1.68 -9.32 -2.33
C ILE A 46 0.48 -8.39 -2.48
N ASN A 47 0.32 -7.44 -1.56
CA ASN A 47 -0.79 -6.49 -1.60
C ASN A 47 -0.75 -5.58 -2.84
N ASN A 48 0.44 -5.33 -3.40
CA ASN A 48 0.65 -4.50 -4.58
C ASN A 48 0.92 -5.28 -5.87
N SER A 49 1.17 -6.59 -5.80
CA SER A 49 1.35 -7.43 -6.99
C SER A 49 0.02 -7.60 -7.73
N GLN A 50 0.06 -7.51 -9.05
CA GLN A 50 -1.10 -7.81 -9.87
C GLN A 50 -1.39 -9.31 -9.82
N ASP A 51 -2.62 -9.66 -9.46
CA ASP A 51 -3.12 -11.01 -9.67
C ASP A 51 -3.26 -11.24 -11.18
N TRP A 52 -2.48 -12.19 -11.74
CA TRP A 52 -2.47 -12.53 -13.17
C TRP A 52 -3.87 -12.90 -13.71
N THR A 53 -4.76 -13.38 -12.86
CA THR A 53 -6.14 -13.72 -13.22
C THR A 53 -7.08 -12.51 -13.30
N ARG A 54 -6.75 -11.40 -12.62
CA ARG A 54 -7.67 -10.25 -12.44
C ARG A 54 -7.12 -8.94 -12.98
N LYS A 55 -5.81 -8.86 -13.22
CA LYS A 55 -5.08 -7.63 -13.59
C LYS A 55 -5.27 -6.47 -12.61
N GLU A 56 -5.80 -6.73 -11.42
CA GLU A 56 -5.99 -5.76 -10.33
C GLU A 56 -5.19 -6.22 -9.10
N THR A 57 -4.76 -5.26 -8.27
CA THR A 57 -4.01 -5.56 -7.04
C THR A 57 -4.99 -5.85 -5.89
N PRO A 58 -4.64 -6.74 -4.95
CA PRO A 58 -5.46 -7.00 -3.77
C PRO A 58 -5.79 -5.73 -2.97
N PHE A 59 -4.85 -4.79 -2.86
CA PHE A 59 -5.07 -3.50 -2.21
C PHE A 59 -6.20 -2.71 -2.88
N TYR A 60 -6.22 -2.67 -4.21
CA TYR A 60 -7.29 -2.01 -4.97
C TYR A 60 -8.65 -2.68 -4.77
N LEU A 61 -8.69 -4.02 -4.68
CA LEU A 61 -9.94 -4.75 -4.44
C LEU A 61 -10.53 -4.47 -3.06
N VAL A 62 -9.68 -4.27 -2.03
CA VAL A 62 -10.12 -4.00 -0.66
C VAL A 62 -10.52 -2.54 -0.47
N HIS A 63 -9.74 -1.61 -1.02
CA HIS A 63 -9.90 -0.18 -0.73
C HIS A 63 -10.57 0.62 -1.86
N GLY A 64 -10.67 0.08 -3.07
CA GLY A 64 -11.27 0.76 -4.23
C GLY A 64 -10.40 1.88 -4.83
N TRP A 65 -9.16 2.06 -4.35
CA TRP A 65 -8.15 2.96 -4.91
C TRP A 65 -6.78 2.29 -4.86
N ASP A 66 -5.88 2.69 -5.75
CA ASP A 66 -4.52 2.13 -5.79
C ASP A 66 -3.56 2.90 -4.86
N ALA A 67 -2.54 2.19 -4.37
CA ALA A 67 -1.55 2.77 -3.46
C ALA A 67 -0.71 3.89 -4.12
N GLN A 68 -0.47 3.82 -5.43
CA GLN A 68 0.27 4.87 -6.15
C GLN A 68 -0.56 6.15 -6.27
N SER A 69 -1.87 6.06 -6.47
CA SER A 69 -2.78 7.20 -6.46
C SER A 69 -2.79 7.87 -5.09
N THR A 70 -2.69 7.10 -4.00
CA THR A 70 -2.54 7.66 -2.65
C THR A 70 -1.22 8.42 -2.51
N LEU A 71 -0.10 7.83 -2.94
CA LEU A 71 1.21 8.49 -2.90
C LEU A 71 1.27 9.75 -3.77
N LYS A 72 0.64 9.71 -4.95
CA LYS A 72 0.51 10.83 -5.89
C LYS A 72 -0.38 11.93 -5.31
N ALA A 73 -1.49 11.58 -4.67
CA ALA A 73 -2.36 12.53 -3.99
C ALA A 73 -1.62 13.21 -2.84
N MET A 74 -0.91 12.47 -1.98
CA MET A 74 -0.10 13.02 -0.91
C MET A 74 0.99 13.96 -1.45
N SER A 75 1.72 13.54 -2.48
CA SER A 75 2.73 14.38 -3.14
C SER A 75 2.12 15.67 -3.72
N SER A 76 0.92 15.58 -4.31
CA SER A 76 0.20 16.76 -4.82
C SER A 76 -0.29 17.68 -3.71
N SER A 77 -0.67 17.13 -2.56
CA SER A 77 -1.12 17.90 -1.38
C SER A 77 0.04 18.67 -0.74
N LEU A 78 1.21 18.04 -0.65
CA LEU A 78 2.44 18.68 -0.18
C LEU A 78 2.85 19.83 -1.09
N LYS A 79 2.81 19.65 -2.42
CA LYS A 79 3.07 20.72 -3.39
C LYS A 79 2.07 21.88 -3.27
N ARG A 80 0.78 21.59 -3.08
CA ARG A 80 -0.25 22.63 -2.85
C ARG A 80 -0.08 23.36 -1.51
N GLY A 81 0.30 22.65 -0.46
CA GLY A 81 0.57 23.23 0.85
C GLY A 81 1.75 24.20 0.81
N SER A 82 2.81 23.84 0.07
CA SER A 82 3.98 24.68 -0.16
C SER A 82 3.63 26.01 -0.85
N GLY A 83 2.81 25.98 -1.91
CA GLY A 83 2.34 27.20 -2.59
C GLY A 83 1.45 28.09 -1.72
N ARG A 84 0.53 27.49 -0.94
CA ARG A 84 -0.32 28.26 -0.01
C ARG A 84 0.47 28.87 1.14
N GLN A 85 1.56 28.21 1.56
CA GLN A 85 2.47 28.74 2.57
C GLN A 85 3.30 29.90 2.01
N SER A 86 3.77 29.84 0.76
CA SER A 86 4.45 30.97 0.12
C SER A 86 3.53 32.18 -0.07
N ASP A 87 2.28 31.95 -0.48
CA ASP A 87 1.28 33.03 -0.63
C ASP A 87 0.94 33.68 0.72
N ALA A 88 0.80 32.87 1.77
CA ALA A 88 0.56 33.36 3.13
C ALA A 88 1.76 34.15 3.70
N LEU A 89 2.99 33.77 3.34
CA LEU A 89 4.21 34.50 3.71
C LEU A 89 4.37 35.80 2.92
N ALA A 90 3.98 35.81 1.64
CA ALA A 90 3.98 37.01 0.80
C ALA A 90 2.99 38.05 1.34
N TRP A 91 1.75 37.63 1.65
CA TRP A 91 0.75 38.51 2.24
C TRP A 91 1.24 39.15 3.55
N ARG A 92 1.87 38.37 4.45
CA ARG A 92 2.43 38.89 5.70
C ARG A 92 3.54 39.93 5.53
N ARG A 93 4.26 39.92 4.40
CA ARG A 93 5.30 40.92 4.09
C ARG A 93 4.73 42.21 3.51
N GLU A 94 3.55 42.14 2.91
CA GLU A 94 2.88 43.28 2.28
C GLU A 94 2.00 44.07 3.26
N VAL A 95 1.55 43.43 4.36
CA VAL A 95 0.76 44.08 5.42
C VAL A 95 1.64 44.79 6.48
N ASN A 96 2.97 44.79 6.32
CA ASN A 96 3.95 45.36 7.24
C ASN A 96 4.73 46.49 6.57
#